data_AF-A0A350T3F2-F1
#
_entry.id   AF-A0A350T3F2-F1
#
_cell.length_a   1.000
_cell.length_b   1.000
_cell.length_c   1.000
_cell.angle_alpha   90.00
_cell.angle_beta   90.00
_cell.angle_gamma   90.00
#
_symmetry.space_group_name_H-M   'P 1'
#
loop_
_entity.id
_entity.type
_entity.pdbx_description
1 polymer ?
#
loop_
_entity_poly.entity_id
_entity_poly.type
_entity_poly.pdbx_seq_one_letter_code
_entity_poly.pdbx_strand_id
1 'polypeptide(L)'
;MAIRRYKPTSPGRRGMSASDKSDITSWKPEKSLIEILPKHSGRNNQGRITTRHQGGRNKRFYRKIDFKRNKHGIPAKVATIEFDPNRSARIALLKYVDGEKRYILAPLGLKV
;
A
#
# COMPACT_ATOMS: atom_id res chain seq x y z
N MET A 1 5.13 11.23 -6.55
CA MET A 1 4.58 11.73 -5.26
C MET A 1 5.34 13.00 -4.90
N ALA A 2 4.65 14.11 -4.64
CA ALA A 2 5.30 15.31 -4.14
C ALA A 2 5.78 15.13 -2.68
N ILE A 3 6.76 15.92 -2.24
CA ILE A 3 7.27 15.89 -0.86
C ILE A 3 6.78 17.14 -0.13
N ARG A 4 6.07 16.94 0.99
CA ARG A 4 5.64 17.99 1.90
C ARG A 4 6.67 18.18 3.01
N ARG A 5 7.31 19.36 3.06
CA ARG A 5 8.21 19.75 4.16
C ARG A 5 7.42 20.39 5.30
N TYR A 6 7.72 20.04 6.55
CA TYR A 6 7.07 20.62 7.72
C TYR A 6 7.80 21.88 8.21
N LYS A 7 7.06 22.83 8.80
CA LYS A 7 7.66 23.96 9.52
C LYS A 7 8.39 23.45 10.78
N PRO A 8 9.55 24.01 11.15
CA PRO A 8 10.35 23.56 12.29
C PRO A 8 9.77 24.04 13.63
N THR A 9 8.55 23.62 13.97
CA THR A 9 7.86 24.02 15.20
C THR A 9 8.38 23.30 16.46
N SER A 10 9.19 22.25 16.29
CA SER A 10 9.85 21.52 17.38
C SER A 10 11.15 20.89 16.86
N PRO A 11 12.10 20.50 17.74
CA PRO A 11 13.36 19.86 17.31
C PRO A 11 13.12 18.59 16.47
N GLY A 12 12.15 17.75 16.86
CA GLY A 12 11.81 16.53 16.12
C GLY A 12 11.12 16.78 14.77
N ARG A 13 10.53 17.97 14.55
CA ARG A 13 9.98 18.36 13.23
C ARG A 13 10.99 19.05 12.34
N ARG A 14 12.14 19.50 12.86
CA ARG A 14 13.18 20.16 12.07
C ARG A 14 13.74 19.17 11.05
N GLY A 15 13.71 19.52 9.77
CA GLY A 15 14.14 18.64 8.68
C GLY A 15 13.16 17.51 8.33
N MET A 16 12.04 17.37 9.04
CA MET A 16 11.05 16.35 8.75
C MET A 16 10.28 16.67 7.46
N SER A 17 10.09 15.64 6.63
CA SER A 17 9.22 15.68 5.45
C SER A 17 8.33 14.45 5.38
N ALA A 18 7.20 14.57 4.70
CA ALA A 18 6.31 13.46 4.40
C ALA A 18 5.95 13.42 2.91
N SER A 19 5.52 12.25 2.44
CA SER A 19 4.89 12.13 1.13
C SER A 19 3.59 12.93 1.11
N ASP A 20 3.39 13.72 0.05
CA ASP A 20 2.08 14.26 -0.26
C ASP A 20 1.09 13.13 -0.58
N LYS A 21 -0.19 13.40 -0.36
CA LYS A 21 -1.28 12.42 -0.41
C LYS A 21 -2.42 12.85 -1.35
N SER A 22 -2.18 13.87 -2.16
CA SER A 22 -3.11 14.40 -3.16
C SER A 22 -3.50 13.38 -4.25
N ASP A 23 -2.65 12.40 -4.50
CA ASP A 23 -2.86 11.31 -5.46
C ASP A 23 -3.76 10.19 -4.93
N ILE A 24 -4.07 10.17 -3.63
CA ILE A 24 -4.93 9.16 -3.01
C ILE A 24 -6.39 9.59 -3.20
N THR A 25 -7.18 8.76 -3.87
CA THR A 25 -8.62 9.02 -4.09
C THR A 25 -9.52 8.31 -3.08
N SER A 26 -9.04 7.25 -2.41
CA SER A 26 -9.78 6.56 -1.35
C SER A 26 -8.88 6.14 -0.20
N TRP A 27 -9.43 6.18 1.01
CA TRP A 27 -8.77 5.75 2.25
C TRP A 27 -9.23 4.39 2.74
N LYS A 28 -10.40 3.92 2.28
CA LYS A 28 -10.97 2.64 2.68
C LYS A 28 -10.55 1.57 1.68
N PRO A 29 -9.88 0.49 2.12
CA PRO A 29 -9.54 -0.62 1.25
C PRO A 29 -10.75 -1.51 0.95
N GLU A 30 -10.71 -2.24 -0.14
CA GLU A 30 -11.72 -3.22 -0.54
C GLU A 30 -11.69 -4.44 0.41
N LYS A 31 -12.80 -4.69 1.11
CA LYS A 31 -12.88 -5.70 2.18
C LYS A 31 -12.57 -7.13 1.72
N SER A 32 -12.91 -7.49 0.49
CA SER A 32 -12.63 -8.83 -0.07
C SER A 32 -11.16 -9.05 -0.44
N LEU A 33 -10.38 -7.97 -0.56
CA LEU A 33 -8.98 -8.00 -1.00
C LEU A 33 -7.99 -7.71 0.14
N ILE A 34 -8.45 -7.72 1.39
CA ILE A 34 -7.60 -7.53 2.57
C ILE A 34 -7.50 -8.79 3.42
N GLU A 35 -6.31 -9.01 3.98
CA GLU A 35 -6.05 -10.06 4.96
C GLU A 35 -5.20 -9.51 6.11
N ILE A 36 -5.29 -10.13 7.28
CA ILE A 36 -4.41 -9.75 8.40
C ILE A 36 -2.98 -10.16 8.03
N LEU A 37 -2.04 -9.22 8.12
CA LEU A 37 -0.62 -9.53 7.95
C LEU A 37 0.00 -9.80 9.34
N PRO A 38 0.23 -11.07 9.73
CA PRO A 38 0.84 -11.41 11.00
C PRO A 38 2.25 -10.81 11.11
N LYS A 39 2.65 -10.49 12.35
CA LYS A 39 3.96 -9.92 12.65
C LYS A 39 4.88 -11.03 13.13
N HIS A 40 6.04 -11.17 12.51
CA HIS A 40 7.09 -12.09 12.96
C HIS A 40 8.14 -11.41 13.85
N SER A 41 8.24 -10.08 13.80
CA SER A 41 9.20 -9.30 14.61
C SER A 41 10.65 -9.81 14.52
N GLY A 42 11.08 -10.21 13.32
CA GLY A 42 12.43 -10.71 13.04
C GLY A 42 12.72 -12.15 13.50
N ARG A 43 11.70 -12.89 13.97
CA ARG A 43 11.84 -14.27 14.45
C ARG A 43 11.43 -15.31 13.40
N ASN A 44 12.11 -16.46 13.41
CA ASN A 44 11.76 -17.63 12.59
C ASN A 44 10.73 -18.55 13.29
N ASN A 45 10.42 -19.69 12.66
CA ASN A 45 9.52 -20.72 13.19
C ASN A 45 9.99 -21.40 14.49
N GLN A 46 11.29 -21.32 14.82
CA GLN A 46 11.86 -21.79 16.10
C GLN A 46 11.81 -20.70 17.19
N GLY A 47 11.26 -19.52 16.90
CA GLY A 47 11.21 -18.38 17.82
C GLY A 47 12.53 -17.63 17.97
N ARG A 48 13.57 -17.98 17.19
CA ARG A 48 14.90 -17.35 17.24
C ARG A 48 14.93 -16.09 16.38
N ILE A 49 15.62 -15.05 16.85
CA ILE A 49 15.86 -13.84 16.07
C ILE A 49 16.83 -14.19 14.94
N THR A 50 16.33 -14.17 13.71
CA THR A 50 17.16 -14.35 12.50
C THR A 50 17.41 -13.03 11.77
N THR A 51 16.57 -12.01 12.01
CA THR A 51 16.75 -10.65 11.49
C THR A 51 16.67 -9.65 12.64
N ARG A 52 17.74 -8.88 12.85
CA ARG A 52 17.82 -7.85 13.90
C ARG A 52 17.05 -6.58 13.50
N HIS A 53 16.80 -5.71 14.48
CA HIS A 53 16.15 -4.39 14.30
C HIS A 53 14.75 -4.44 13.66
N GLN A 54 13.99 -5.52 13.91
CA GLN A 54 12.61 -5.69 13.45
C GLN A 54 11.67 -5.83 14.64
N GLY A 55 10.60 -5.03 14.72
CA GLY A 55 9.65 -5.04 15.82
C GLY A 55 8.80 -3.76 15.87
N GLY A 56 7.78 -3.71 16.73
CA GLY A 56 7.03 -2.47 17.00
C GLY A 56 6.17 -1.91 15.85
N ARG A 57 6.03 -2.64 14.73
CA ARG A 57 5.24 -2.18 13.57
C ARG A 57 3.78 -1.93 13.96
N ASN A 58 3.16 -0.88 13.43
CA ASN A 58 1.70 -0.73 13.45
C ASN A 58 1.03 -1.97 12.80
N LYS A 59 -0.17 -2.35 13.26
CA LYS A 59 -0.99 -3.40 12.63
C LYS A 59 -1.27 -2.98 11.18
N ARG A 60 -1.09 -3.92 10.25
CA ARG A 60 -1.37 -3.69 8.82
C ARG A 60 -2.20 -4.84 8.30
N PHE A 61 -3.07 -4.52 7.35
CA PHE A 61 -3.72 -5.50 6.50
C PHE A 61 -2.92 -5.63 5.21
N TYR A 62 -2.62 -6.86 4.81
CA TYR A 62 -2.07 -7.17 3.50
C TYR A 62 -3.14 -6.87 2.44
N ARG A 63 -2.74 -6.25 1.33
CA ARG A 63 -3.61 -6.10 0.16
C ARG A 63 -3.19 -7.10 -0.89
N LYS A 64 -4.13 -7.94 -1.32
CA LYS A 64 -3.92 -8.93 -2.40
C LYS A 64 -3.71 -8.19 -3.72
N ILE A 65 -2.49 -8.25 -4.23
CA ILE A 65 -2.12 -7.63 -5.52
C ILE A 65 -2.09 -8.70 -6.60
N ASP A 66 -2.64 -8.34 -7.75
CA ASP A 66 -2.49 -9.10 -8.97
C ASP A 66 -1.15 -8.79 -9.64
N PHE A 67 -0.12 -9.52 -9.23
CA PHE A 67 1.20 -9.45 -9.86
C PHE A 67 1.26 -10.25 -11.17
N LYS A 68 0.34 -11.20 -11.41
CA LYS A 68 0.36 -12.08 -12.59
C LYS A 68 -0.31 -11.46 -13.81
N ARG A 69 -1.30 -10.58 -13.62
CA ARG A 69 -2.04 -9.89 -14.69
C ARG A 69 -2.59 -10.87 -15.74
N ASN A 70 -3.13 -11.99 -15.28
CA ASN A 70 -3.55 -13.11 -16.12
C ASN A 70 -4.95 -12.95 -16.77
N LYS A 71 -5.67 -11.85 -16.51
CA LYS A 71 -6.95 -11.55 -17.17
C LYS A 71 -6.71 -10.89 -18.53
N HIS A 72 -6.30 -11.68 -19.50
CA HIS A 72 -6.07 -11.21 -20.87
C HIS A 72 -7.40 -10.97 -21.59
N GLY A 73 -7.47 -9.91 -22.39
CA GLY A 73 -8.67 -9.58 -23.18
C GLY A 73 -9.84 -8.98 -22.41
N ILE A 74 -9.80 -8.95 -21.07
CA ILE A 74 -10.87 -8.40 -20.23
C ILE A 74 -10.50 -6.98 -19.79
N PRO A 75 -11.18 -5.94 -20.30
CA PRO A 75 -10.89 -4.58 -19.89
C PRO A 75 -11.32 -4.32 -18.44
N ALA A 76 -10.64 -3.36 -17.81
CA ALA A 76 -10.96 -2.90 -16.47
C ALA A 76 -10.89 -1.39 -16.38
N LYS A 77 -11.75 -0.80 -15.54
CA LYS A 77 -11.69 0.62 -15.18
C LYS A 77 -10.93 0.79 -13.87
N VAL A 78 -10.07 1.79 -13.82
CA VAL A 78 -9.43 2.23 -12.56
C VAL A 78 -10.50 2.90 -11.71
N ALA A 79 -10.79 2.33 -10.54
CA ALA A 79 -11.83 2.83 -9.65
C ALA A 79 -11.26 3.79 -8.60
N THR A 80 -10.10 3.46 -8.02
CA THR A 80 -9.45 4.26 -6.97
C THR A 80 -7.94 4.09 -7.01
N ILE A 81 -7.22 5.10 -6.51
CA ILE A 81 -5.80 5.03 -6.17
C ILE A 81 -5.68 5.15 -4.65
N GLU A 82 -4.97 4.22 -4.04
CA GLU A 82 -4.95 4.03 -2.60
C GLU A 82 -3.53 3.94 -2.05
N PHE A 83 -3.34 4.40 -0.81
CA PHE A 83 -2.11 4.19 -0.06
C PHE A 83 -2.02 2.74 0.41
N ASP A 84 -0.82 2.13 0.33
CA ASP A 84 -0.53 0.84 0.92
C ASP A 84 0.59 0.85 1.97
N PRO A 85 0.31 0.45 3.24
CA PRO A 85 1.35 0.38 4.25
C PRO A 85 2.30 -0.80 4.08
N ASN A 86 2.10 -1.73 3.14
CA ASN A 86 2.96 -2.90 2.93
C ASN A 86 4.05 -2.70 1.86
N ARG A 87 4.02 -1.58 1.13
CA ARG A 87 5.00 -1.26 0.09
C ARG A 87 5.13 0.27 -0.09
N SER A 88 6.11 0.69 -0.87
CA SER A 88 6.35 2.11 -1.17
C SER A 88 5.39 2.65 -2.24
N ALA A 89 5.05 1.84 -3.25
CA ALA A 89 4.17 2.25 -4.35
C ALA A 89 2.70 2.41 -3.92
N ARG A 90 1.97 3.32 -4.59
CA ARG A 90 0.49 3.34 -4.55
C ARG A 90 -0.06 2.08 -5.21
N ILE A 91 -1.29 1.73 -4.84
CA ILE A 91 -2.04 0.66 -5.50
C ILE A 91 -3.29 1.25 -6.15
N ALA A 92 -3.70 0.65 -7.26
CA ALA A 92 -4.93 1.02 -7.96
C ALA A 92 -5.93 -0.12 -7.86
N LEU A 93 -7.17 0.19 -7.48
CA LEU A 93 -8.27 -0.77 -7.53
C LEU A 93 -8.83 -0.78 -8.95
N LEU A 94 -8.82 -1.94 -9.58
CA LEU A 94 -9.44 -2.18 -10.87
C LEU A 94 -10.80 -2.83 -10.67
N LYS A 95 -11.80 -2.36 -11.41
CA LYS A 95 -13.09 -3.03 -11.60
C LYS A 95 -13.13 -3.56 -13.04
N TYR A 96 -13.06 -4.87 -13.19
CA TYR A 96 -13.19 -5.53 -14.49
C TYR A 96 -14.65 -5.52 -14.94
N VAL A 97 -14.87 -5.61 -16.25
CA VAL A 97 -16.24 -5.66 -16.81
C VAL A 97 -17.04 -6.89 -16.39
N ASP A 98 -16.36 -7.97 -16.01
CA ASP A 98 -16.98 -9.18 -15.45
C ASP A 98 -17.30 -9.08 -13.95
N GLY A 99 -17.11 -7.90 -13.35
CA GLY A 99 -17.43 -7.63 -11.95
C GLY A 99 -16.31 -7.96 -10.96
N GLU A 100 -15.24 -8.64 -11.39
CA GLU A 100 -14.11 -8.91 -10.49
C GLU A 100 -13.36 -7.62 -10.14
N LYS A 101 -12.89 -7.54 -8.89
CA LYS A 101 -12.03 -6.46 -8.43
C LYS A 101 -10.64 -6.99 -8.14
N ARG A 102 -9.61 -6.24 -8.56
CA ARG A 102 -8.22 -6.57 -8.22
C ARG A 102 -7.42 -5.31 -7.95
N TYR A 103 -6.45 -5.41 -7.05
CA TYR A 103 -5.44 -4.37 -6.93
C TYR A 103 -4.26 -4.63 -7.85
N ILE A 104 -3.71 -3.56 -8.41
CA ILE A 104 -2.41 -3.54 -9.07
C ILE A 104 -1.50 -2.49 -8.43
N LEU A 105 -0.20 -2.54 -8.71
CA LEU A 105 0.66 -1.38 -8.49
C LEU A 105 0.21 -0.25 -9.43
N ALA A 106 0.08 0.97 -8.90
CA ALA A 106 -0.30 2.12 -9.71
C ALA A 106 0.91 2.60 -10.53
N PRO A 107 0.87 2.52 -11.87
CA PRO A 107 1.93 3.05 -12.72
C PRO A 107 1.92 4.58 -12.72
N LEU A 108 3.02 5.17 -13.18
CA LEU A 108 3.12 6.62 -13.32
C LEU A 108 2.07 7.13 -14.33
N GLY A 109 1.38 8.22 -13.97
CA GLY A 109 0.37 8.84 -14.84
C GLY A 109 -0.99 8.15 -14.87
N LEU A 110 -1.17 7.04 -14.14
CA LEU A 110 -2.48 6.40 -14.02
C LEU A 110 -3.46 7.34 -13.30
N LYS A 111 -4.63 7.55 -13.90
CA LYS A 111 -5.72 8.36 -13.34
C LYS A 111 -6.96 7.51 -13.13
N VAL A 112 -7.80 7.94 -12.20
CA VAL A 112 -9.15 7.39 -11.95
C VAL A 112 -10.15 8.00 -12.92
#